data_AF-A0A7X9DKG7-F1
#
_entry.id   AF-A0A7X9DKG7-F1
#
_cell.length_a   1.000
_cell.length_b   1.000
_cell.length_c   1.000
_cell.angle_alpha   90.00
_cell.angle_beta   90.00
_cell.angle_gamma   90.00
#
_symmetry.space_group_name_H-M   'P 1'
#
loop_
_entity.id
_entity.type
_entity.pdbx_description
1 polymer ?
#
loop_
_entity_poly.entity_id
_entity_poly.type
_entity_poly.pdbx_seq_one_letter_code
_entity_poly.pdbx_strand_id
1 'polypeptide(L)'
;MKVNVRLIYLYLFSFIGLLVVVVGSIRIVDLGIKTVFFKDADKYEYYAGPETKGMDPVDEEKIRENAERDQARNRQRELSNSVAMILVGAPLYFYHWKTIQKENTDIKEKK
;
A
#
# COMPACT_ATOMS: atom_id res chain seq x y z
N MET A 1 36.21 13.81 -10.77
CA MET A 1 35.10 14.55 -10.10
C MET A 1 35.30 14.45 -8.59
N LYS A 2 35.38 15.57 -7.86
CA LYS A 2 35.45 15.53 -6.39
C LYS A 2 34.03 15.27 -5.87
N VAL A 3 33.79 14.04 -5.44
CA VAL A 3 32.52 13.64 -4.86
C VAL A 3 32.37 14.33 -3.50
N ASN A 4 31.36 15.18 -3.36
CA ASN A 4 31.12 15.94 -2.14
C ASN A 4 30.26 15.11 -1.18
N VAL A 5 30.87 14.62 -0.09
CA VAL A 5 30.23 13.72 0.88
C VAL A 5 28.96 14.31 1.47
N ARG A 6 28.92 15.64 1.69
CA ARG A 6 27.72 16.35 2.18
C ARG A 6 26.57 16.25 1.18
N LEU A 7 26.85 16.40 -0.11
CA LEU A 7 25.82 16.28 -1.15
C LEU A 7 25.27 14.85 -1.20
N ILE A 8 26.12 13.82 -1.19
CA ILE A 8 25.64 12.43 -1.17
C ILE A 8 24.74 12.18 0.03
N TYR A 9 25.15 12.60 1.23
CA TYR A 9 24.35 12.42 2.45
C TYR A 9 22.97 13.06 2.31
N LEU A 10 22.90 14.30 1.81
CA LEU A 10 21.64 15.00 1.62
C LEU A 10 20.73 14.32 0.59
N TYR A 11 21.28 13.87 -0.54
CA TYR A 11 20.51 13.12 -1.55
C TYR A 11 19.99 11.80 -0.99
N LEU A 12 20.81 11.05 -0.26
CA LEU A 12 20.40 9.78 0.35
C LEU A 12 19.32 9.99 1.41
N PHE A 13 19.50 10.99 2.28
CA PHE A 13 18.52 11.32 3.31
C PHE A 13 17.18 11.75 2.69
N SER A 14 17.23 12.61 1.66
CA SER A 14 16.03 13.04 0.93
C SER A 14 15.35 11.86 0.23
N PHE A 15 16.12 10.93 -0.34
CA PHE A 15 15.57 9.73 -0.97
C PHE A 15 14.84 8.83 0.05
N ILE A 16 15.46 8.58 1.21
CA ILE A 16 14.82 7.80 2.29
C ILE A 16 13.56 8.52 2.78
N GLY A 17 13.63 9.83 3.01
CA GLY A 17 12.47 10.63 3.42
C GLY A 17 11.34 10.56 2.41
N LEU A 18 11.66 10.65 1.11
CA LEU A 18 10.69 10.51 0.03
C LEU A 18 10.01 9.14 0.06
N LEU A 19 10.76 8.05 0.23
CA LEU A 19 10.19 6.70 0.33
C LEU A 19 9.23 6.58 1.52
N VAL A 20 9.60 7.11 2.69
CA VAL A 20 8.73 7.10 3.88
C VAL A 20 7.43 7.86 3.61
N VAL A 21 7.51 9.04 2.98
CA VAL A 21 6.32 9.84 2.62
C VAL A 21 5.43 9.12 1.62
N VAL A 22 6.01 8.48 0.59
CA VAL A 22 5.24 7.71 -0.41
C VAL A 22 4.51 6.55 0.26
N VAL A 23 5.20 5.75 1.09
CA VAL A 23 4.59 4.63 1.81
C VAL A 23 3.50 5.11 2.77
N GLY A 24 3.74 6.21 3.49
CA GLY A 24 2.74 6.83 4.36
C GLY A 24 1.49 7.28 3.60
N SER A 25 1.69 7.91 2.44
CA SER A 25 0.59 8.37 1.58
C SER A 25 -0.26 7.21 1.07
N ILE A 26 0.37 6.10 0.64
CA ILE A 26 -0.34 4.89 0.21
C ILE A 26 -1.21 4.35 1.35
N ARG A 27 -0.71 4.31 2.59
CA ARG A 27 -1.48 3.83 3.75
C ARG A 27 -2.68 4.72 4.06
N ILE A 28 -2.53 6.03 3.96
CA ILE A 28 -3.63 6.98 4.19
C ILE A 28 -4.72 6.80 3.14
N VAL A 29 -4.34 6.67 1.86
CA VAL A 29 -5.30 6.44 0.77
C VAL A 29 -6.00 5.08 0.94
N ASP A 30 -5.25 4.02 1.25
CA ASP A 30 -5.81 2.69 1.53
C ASP A 30 -6.83 2.72 2.67
N LEU A 31 -6.52 3.40 3.78
CA LEU A 31 -7.44 3.58 4.88
C LEU A 31 -8.67 4.39 4.47
N GLY A 32 -8.50 5.48 3.70
CA GLY A 32 -9.60 6.28 3.18
C GLY A 32 -10.54 5.46 2.30
N ILE A 33 -10.00 4.60 1.43
CA ILE A 33 -10.79 3.71 0.59
C ILE A 33 -11.56 2.70 1.45
N LYS A 34 -10.90 2.05 2.42
CA LYS A 34 -11.54 1.07 3.31
C LYS A 34 -12.66 1.68 4.16
N THR A 35 -12.42 2.86 4.73
CA THR A 35 -13.41 3.53 5.60
C THR A 35 -14.64 4.05 4.85
N VAL A 36 -14.48 4.48 3.59
CA VAL A 36 -15.59 5.02 2.78
C VAL A 36 -16.33 3.91 2.02
N PHE A 37 -15.59 2.99 1.38
CA PHE A 37 -16.16 2.00 0.45
C PHE A 37 -16.24 0.57 1.01
N PHE A 38 -15.34 0.17 1.93
CA PHE A 38 -15.26 -1.20 2.45
C PHE A 38 -15.41 -1.27 3.98
N LYS A 39 -16.56 -0.82 4.49
CA LYS A 39 -16.83 -0.76 5.95
C LYS A 39 -16.73 -2.11 6.67
N ASP A 40 -16.84 -3.22 5.95
CA ASP A 40 -16.71 -4.58 6.51
C ASP A 40 -15.28 -5.15 6.48
N ALA A 41 -14.34 -4.48 5.79
CA ALA A 41 -12.95 -4.96 5.71
C ALA A 41 -12.23 -4.89 7.07
N ASP A 42 -12.64 -4.01 8.00
CA ASP A 42 -11.97 -3.86 9.30
C ASP A 42 -12.53 -4.75 10.42
N LYS A 43 -13.63 -5.48 10.20
CA LYS A 43 -14.25 -6.33 11.24
C LYS A 43 -13.43 -7.58 11.58
N TYR A 44 -12.48 -7.51 12.50
CA TYR A 44 -11.77 -8.71 12.94
C TYR A 44 -12.76 -9.66 13.66
N GLU A 45 -13.32 -10.64 12.94
CA GLU A 45 -14.08 -11.72 13.57
C GLU A 45 -13.08 -12.60 14.30
N TYR A 46 -13.19 -12.63 15.63
CA TYR A 46 -12.31 -13.40 16.50
C TYR A 46 -12.61 -14.88 16.29
N TYR A 47 -11.67 -15.59 15.67
CA TYR A 47 -11.70 -17.03 15.58
C TYR A 47 -11.53 -17.58 17.00
N ALA A 48 -12.61 -18.06 17.60
CA ALA A 48 -12.50 -18.87 18.81
C ALA A 48 -11.71 -20.13 18.41
N GLY A 49 -10.50 -20.27 18.94
CA GLY A 49 -9.69 -21.48 18.76
C GLY A 49 -10.45 -22.70 19.29
N PRO A 50 -10.08 -23.93 18.86
CA PRO A 50 -10.77 -25.15 19.25
C PRO A 50 -10.91 -25.21 20.77
N GLU A 51 -12.15 -25.32 21.22
CA GLU A 51 -12.53 -25.11 22.61
C GLU A 51 -11.84 -26.12 23.53
N THR A 52 -11.14 -25.59 24.54
CA THR A 52 -10.67 -26.35 25.68
C THR A 52 -11.88 -26.83 26.49
N LYS A 53 -12.11 -28.15 26.49
CA LYS A 53 -13.07 -28.92 27.32
C LYS A 53 -14.20 -28.11 28.00
N GLY A 54 -15.40 -28.18 27.43
CA GLY A 54 -16.65 -27.80 28.11
C GLY A 54 -17.57 -26.85 27.33
N MET A 55 -17.41 -26.73 26.01
CA MET A 55 -18.14 -25.76 25.21
C MET A 55 -18.67 -26.47 23.93
N ASP A 56 -19.75 -25.94 23.36
CA ASP A 56 -20.65 -26.61 22.41
C ASP A 56 -19.93 -27.15 21.16
N PRO A 57 -20.43 -28.24 20.52
CA PRO A 57 -19.74 -28.87 19.40
C PRO A 57 -19.35 -27.87 18.31
N VAL A 58 -18.12 -27.99 17.83
CA VAL A 58 -17.55 -27.21 16.73
C VAL A 58 -18.47 -27.31 15.51
N ASP A 59 -19.18 -26.23 15.24
CA ASP A 59 -20.08 -26.10 14.09
C ASP A 59 -19.23 -25.86 12.83
N GLU A 60 -18.94 -26.95 12.10
CA GLU A 60 -18.15 -26.94 10.86
C GLU A 60 -18.74 -25.99 9.80
N GLU A 61 -20.06 -25.77 9.81
CA GLU A 61 -20.73 -24.87 8.88
C GLU A 61 -20.36 -23.41 9.15
N LYS A 62 -20.35 -23.00 10.42
CA LYS A 62 -19.89 -21.65 10.84
C LYS A 62 -18.41 -21.42 10.55
N ILE A 63 -17.58 -22.45 10.69
CA ILE A 63 -16.16 -22.36 10.33
C ILE A 63 -16.00 -22.05 8.84
N ARG A 64 -16.75 -22.74 7.99
CA ARG A 64 -16.70 -22.54 6.53
C ARG A 64 -17.23 -21.16 6.15
N GLU A 65 -18.34 -20.74 6.75
CA GLU A 65 -18.89 -19.39 6.54
C GLU A 65 -17.87 -18.30 6.92
N ASN A 66 -17.24 -18.41 8.10
CA ASN A 66 -16.23 -17.45 8.55
C ASN A 66 -15.02 -17.44 7.61
N ALA A 67 -14.55 -18.61 7.17
CA ALA A 67 -13.44 -18.71 6.23
C ALA A 67 -13.75 -18.04 4.88
N GLU A 68 -14.97 -18.21 4.36
CA GLU A 68 -15.42 -17.56 3.12
C GLU A 68 -15.52 -16.04 3.29
N ARG A 69 -16.07 -15.58 4.41
CA ARG A 69 -16.16 -14.14 4.74
C ARG A 69 -14.77 -13.52 4.90
N ASP A 70 -13.83 -14.22 5.52
CA ASP A 70 -12.44 -13.76 5.65
C ASP A 70 -11.71 -13.73 4.30
N GLN A 71 -11.93 -14.70 3.42
CA GLN A 71 -11.39 -14.65 2.06
C GLN A 71 -11.92 -13.43 1.30
N ALA A 72 -13.22 -13.16 1.37
CA ALA A 72 -13.82 -11.98 0.73
C ALA A 72 -13.22 -10.68 1.27
N ARG A 73 -13.05 -10.58 2.60
CA ARG A 73 -12.46 -9.40 3.25
C ARG A 73 -10.99 -9.21 2.90
N ASN A 74 -10.22 -10.29 2.80
CA ASN A 74 -8.83 -10.22 2.38
C ASN A 74 -8.68 -9.71 0.95
N ARG A 75 -9.53 -10.17 0.02
CA ARG A 75 -9.56 -9.63 -1.35
C ARG A 75 -9.87 -8.13 -1.37
N GLN A 76 -10.83 -7.67 -0.56
CA GLN A 76 -11.15 -6.23 -0.47
C GLN A 76 -9.97 -5.40 0.05
N ARG A 77 -9.22 -5.92 1.04
CA ARG A 77 -8.03 -5.26 1.56
C ARG A 77 -6.92 -5.18 0.52
N GLU A 78 -6.70 -6.26 -0.23
CA GLU A 78 -5.70 -6.33 -1.29
C GLU A 78 -6.03 -5.36 -2.44
N LEU A 79 -7.31 -5.31 -2.85
CA LEU A 79 -7.77 -4.36 -3.86
C LEU A 79 -7.60 -2.91 -3.39
N SER A 80 -8.01 -2.59 -2.16
CA SER A 80 -7.85 -1.23 -1.60
C SER A 80 -6.39 -0.79 -1.60
N ASN A 81 -5.49 -1.70 -1.20
CA ASN A 81 -4.07 -1.42 -1.14
C ASN A 81 -3.48 -1.20 -2.54
N SER A 82 -3.83 -2.07 -3.48
CA SER A 82 -3.40 -1.97 -4.89
C SER A 82 -3.87 -0.68 -5.53
N VAL A 83 -5.13 -0.28 -5.28
CA VAL A 83 -5.68 0.99 -5.78
C VAL A 83 -4.94 2.17 -5.17
N ALA A 84 -4.66 2.14 -3.87
CA ALA A 84 -3.90 3.19 -3.19
C ALA A 84 -2.49 3.33 -3.77
N MET A 85 -1.81 2.21 -4.06
CA MET A 85 -0.51 2.21 -4.73
C MET A 85 -0.57 2.85 -6.11
N ILE A 86 -1.59 2.56 -6.91
CA ILE A 86 -1.76 3.15 -8.24
C ILE A 86 -2.06 4.65 -8.13
N LEU A 87 -2.96 5.06 -7.23
CA LEU A 87 -3.35 6.46 -7.06
C LEU A 87 -2.18 7.35 -6.63
N VAL A 88 -1.26 6.84 -5.81
CA VAL A 88 -0.07 7.59 -5.37
C VAL A 88 1.09 7.41 -6.35
N GLY A 89 1.33 6.18 -6.79
CA GLY A 89 2.48 5.81 -7.61
C GLY A 89 2.39 6.28 -9.06
N ALA A 90 1.20 6.26 -9.67
CA ALA A 90 1.05 6.64 -11.08
C ALA A 90 1.37 8.13 -11.32
N PRO A 91 0.84 9.11 -10.54
CA PRO A 91 1.23 10.51 -10.69
C PRO A 91 2.73 10.73 -10.51
N LEU A 92 3.34 10.02 -9.54
CA LEU A 92 4.77 10.11 -9.26
C LEU A 92 5.61 9.58 -10.43
N TYR A 93 5.23 8.43 -11.00
CA TYR A 93 5.85 7.88 -12.20
C TYR A 93 5.73 8.83 -13.39
N PHE A 94 4.52 9.35 -13.67
CA PHE A 94 4.31 10.27 -14.79
C PHE A 94 5.11 11.56 -14.65
N TYR A 95 5.23 12.11 -13.44
CA TYR A 95 6.04 13.29 -13.17
C TYR A 95 7.51 13.06 -13.50
N HIS A 96 8.08 11.95 -13.02
CA HIS A 96 9.48 11.62 -13.28
C HIS A 96 9.73 11.32 -14.76
N TRP A 97 8.84 10.56 -15.41
CA TRP A 97 8.94 10.24 -16.83
C TRP A 97 8.94 11.51 -17.70
N LYS A 98 8.02 12.45 -17.45
CA LYS A 98 7.97 13.73 -18.17
C LYS A 98 9.22 14.57 -17.95
N THR A 99 9.74 14.59 -16.73
CA THR A 99 10.99 15.32 -16.41
C THR A 99 12.16 14.78 -17.23
N ILE A 100 12.32 13.45 -17.28
CA ILE A 100 13.37 12.79 -18.07
C ILE A 100 13.22 13.10 -19.57
N GLN A 101 12.00 13.08 -20.10
CA GLN A 101 11.76 13.42 -21.50
C GLN A 101 12.14 14.87 -21.83
N LYS A 102 11.84 15.80 -20.91
CA LYS A 102 12.19 17.22 -21.07
C LYS A 102 13.70 17.41 -21.10
N GLU A 103 14.42 16.83 -20.14
CA GLU A 103 15.88 16.89 -20.08
C GLU A 103 16.53 16.30 -21.35
N ASN A 104 16.02 15.18 -21.86
CA ASN A 104 16.51 14.58 -23.09
C ASN A 104 16.26 15.44 -24.34
N THR A 105 15.17 16.20 -24.36
CA THR A 105 14.83 17.10 -25.47
C THR A 105 15.72 18.34 -25.45
N ASP A 106 15.90 18.96 -24.28
CA ASP A 106 16.79 20.11 -24.08
C ASP A 106 18.25 19.78 -24.45
N ILE A 107 18.71 18.55 -24.18
CA ILE A 107 20.05 18.08 -24.57
C ILE A 107 20.17 17.95 -26.10
N LYS A 108 19.11 17.55 -26.81
CA LYS A 108 19.13 17.44 -28.28
C LYS A 108 19.12 18.81 -28.96
N GLU A 109 18.42 19.80 -28.42
CA GLU A 109 18.37 21.16 -28.99
C GLU A 109 19.67 21.96 -28.79
N LYS A 110 20.46 21.63 -27.75
CA LYS A 110 21.77 22.25 -27.49
C LYS A 110 22.93 21.63 -28.27
N LYS A 111 22.69 20.58 -29.06
CA LYS A 111 23.71 19.83 -29.80
C LYS A 111 23.65 20.14 -31.29
#